data_AF-A0AAU0X3Q1-F1
#
_entry.id   AF-A0AAU0X3Q1-F1
#
_cell.length_a   1.000
_cell.length_b   1.000
_cell.length_c   1.000
_cell.angle_alpha   90.00
_cell.angle_beta   90.00
_cell.angle_gamma   90.00
#
_symmetry.space_group_name_H-M   'P 1'
#
loop_
_entity.id
_entity.type
_entity.pdbx_description
1 polymer ?
#
loop_
_entity_poly.entity_id
_entity_poly.type
_entity_poly.pdbx_seq_one_letter_code
_entity_poly.pdbx_strand_id
1 'polypeptide(L)'
;MTTRILPAVADPETARGLVTLLSQLPDAEPAPPVPDATALLDTLAGLAAESLDELPEVVLVHDRIGPVPALDLIRDLVLRFPAVGVVLLTADAGPALLTAAMDSGARGIVAFPLGYDALAERVHAAASWSAGMRRHLAGGAGTELVPAGGGGRVIAVAGAKGGVGTTVTAVQLALAARASGRTAALLDLDLQSGDVASYLDVQFRRSVADLAAIRDITPRVLQDAAFAHESGVDLLLAPADGERGEDVTDRVARQVIHALRARYDVVVIDCGTQMSSANTTAIELADQTALLVTPDVVAVRAAKRMVRLWDRLQIRKAEETLTVVNRHARSAEIQPTLVERVTGTKTARTSIPAAYKELQAAVDAGRMQDLDNRSTVKQAMWALAAELDLVATPTPPTSGRRARRRGSDKGAVTLEFAAMFPLILVVLALMWQCVLYGYTYSLAGNAADEAARAATSAAAGTGDMAGACDTAGRKNLPGAWQDAEITCTENGPVTRATVDVDVPLFFPGVNPGWSVKGEAGAATEAVR
;
A
#
# COMPACT_ATOMS: atom_id res chain seq x y z
N MET A 1 -3.80 25.28 -16.55
CA MET A 1 -5.11 25.43 -17.24
C MET A 1 -5.21 26.89 -17.63
N THR A 2 -5.51 27.18 -18.88
CA THR A 2 -5.75 28.56 -19.32
C THR A 2 -7.08 29.04 -18.74
N THR A 3 -7.10 30.27 -18.21
CA THR A 3 -8.28 30.93 -17.65
C THR A 3 -8.89 31.83 -18.72
N ARG A 4 -10.04 31.47 -19.28
CA ARG A 4 -10.78 32.31 -20.20
C ARG A 4 -11.55 33.36 -19.42
N ILE A 5 -11.35 34.62 -19.79
CA ILE A 5 -11.88 35.77 -19.06
C ILE A 5 -12.72 36.58 -20.05
N LEU A 6 -13.99 36.79 -19.73
CA LEU A 6 -14.88 37.62 -20.53
C LEU A 6 -15.11 38.98 -19.85
N PRO A 7 -14.55 40.08 -20.38
CA PRO A 7 -14.80 41.40 -19.84
C PRO A 7 -16.13 41.97 -20.34
N ALA A 8 -16.96 42.45 -19.43
CA ALA A 8 -18.21 43.13 -19.71
C ALA A 8 -18.12 44.59 -19.29
N VAL A 9 -17.79 45.46 -20.25
CA VAL A 9 -17.42 46.87 -20.03
C VAL A 9 -17.99 47.72 -21.15
N ALA A 10 -18.84 48.69 -20.81
CA ALA A 10 -19.47 49.58 -21.79
C ALA A 10 -18.51 50.64 -22.38
N ASP A 11 -17.55 51.11 -21.59
CA ASP A 11 -16.61 52.14 -22.01
C ASP A 11 -15.43 51.55 -22.82
N PRO A 12 -15.23 51.93 -24.11
CA PRO A 12 -14.22 51.33 -24.97
C PRO A 12 -12.77 51.62 -24.54
N GLU A 13 -12.50 52.71 -23.82
CA GLU A 13 -11.17 53.02 -23.29
C GLU A 13 -10.83 52.12 -22.11
N THR A 14 -11.76 52.01 -21.16
CA THR A 14 -11.64 51.11 -20.00
C THR A 14 -11.52 49.66 -20.44
N ALA A 15 -12.30 49.23 -21.44
CA ALA A 15 -12.22 47.88 -22.00
C ALA A 15 -10.83 47.58 -22.60
N ARG A 16 -10.25 48.50 -23.37
CA ARG A 16 -8.89 48.36 -23.93
C ARG A 16 -7.82 48.28 -22.84
N GLY A 17 -7.91 49.13 -21.82
CA GLY A 17 -7.00 49.10 -20.67
C GLY A 17 -7.07 47.78 -19.91
N LEU A 18 -8.29 47.28 -19.66
CA LEU A 18 -8.52 46.01 -18.99
C LEU A 18 -7.96 44.83 -19.79
N VAL A 19 -8.25 44.73 -21.09
CA VAL A 19 -7.71 43.65 -21.95
C VAL A 19 -6.18 43.67 -21.98
N THR A 20 -5.58 44.87 -21.99
CA THR A 20 -4.11 45.02 -21.93
C THR A 20 -3.55 44.45 -20.63
N LEU A 21 -4.17 44.74 -19.48
CA LEU A 21 -3.76 44.20 -18.19
C LEU A 21 -3.99 42.68 -18.10
N LEU A 22 -5.13 42.19 -18.58
CA LEU A 22 -5.44 40.76 -18.58
C LEU A 22 -4.47 39.96 -19.45
N SER A 23 -4.02 40.52 -20.57
CA SER A 23 -3.04 39.87 -21.45
C SER A 23 -1.65 39.74 -20.83
N GLN A 24 -1.38 40.45 -19.72
CA GLN A 24 -0.15 40.33 -18.94
C GLN A 24 -0.26 39.28 -17.82
N LEU A 25 -1.44 38.71 -17.58
CA LEU A 25 -1.62 37.66 -16.57
C LEU A 25 -1.10 36.32 -17.12
N PRO A 26 -0.35 35.54 -16.32
CA PRO A 26 0.07 34.21 -16.73
C PRO A 26 -1.16 33.30 -16.88
N ASP A 27 -1.16 32.46 -17.91
CA ASP A 27 -2.22 31.49 -18.20
C ASP A 27 -3.62 32.11 -18.33
N ALA A 28 -3.73 33.37 -18.75
CA ALA A 28 -5.01 34.03 -19.02
C ALA A 28 -5.27 34.17 -20.52
N GLU A 29 -6.51 33.93 -20.93
CA GLU A 29 -6.99 34.09 -22.31
C GLU A 29 -8.18 35.08 -22.30
N PRO A 30 -7.92 36.39 -22.42
CA PRO A 30 -9.00 37.37 -22.44
C PRO A 30 -9.79 37.31 -23.75
N ALA A 31 -11.09 37.08 -23.63
CA ALA A 31 -12.03 37.15 -24.74
C ALA A 31 -12.31 38.62 -25.14
N PRO A 32 -12.82 38.88 -26.36
CA PRO A 32 -13.26 40.21 -26.76
C PRO A 32 -14.29 40.78 -25.76
N PRO A 33 -14.14 42.04 -25.33
CA PRO A 33 -15.04 42.63 -24.35
C PRO A 33 -16.44 42.84 -24.93
N VAL A 34 -17.46 42.57 -24.12
CA VAL A 34 -18.87 42.82 -24.46
C VAL A 34 -19.32 44.18 -23.94
N PRO A 35 -20.08 44.97 -24.73
CA PRO A 35 -20.37 46.36 -24.42
C PRO A 35 -21.54 46.55 -23.45
N ASP A 36 -22.44 45.56 -23.31
CA ASP A 36 -23.65 45.69 -22.50
C ASP A 36 -24.11 44.35 -21.91
N ALA A 37 -25.06 44.42 -20.99
CA ALA A 37 -25.61 43.29 -20.25
C ALA A 37 -26.36 42.30 -21.15
N THR A 38 -27.02 42.79 -22.20
CA THR A 38 -27.77 41.94 -23.13
C THR A 38 -26.80 41.09 -23.94
N ALA A 39 -25.78 41.72 -24.54
CA ALA A 39 -24.73 41.04 -25.29
C ALA A 39 -23.98 40.01 -24.41
N LEU A 40 -23.74 40.33 -23.13
CA LEU A 40 -23.13 39.40 -22.19
C LEU A 40 -23.98 38.13 -22.00
N LEU A 41 -25.26 38.30 -21.68
CA LEU A 41 -26.17 37.17 -21.43
C LEU A 41 -26.36 36.32 -22.69
N ASP A 42 -26.50 36.95 -23.86
CA ASP A 42 -26.63 36.24 -25.14
C ASP A 42 -25.36 35.45 -25.48
N THR A 43 -24.18 36.04 -25.25
CA THR A 43 -22.89 35.36 -25.47
C THR A 43 -22.76 34.13 -24.57
N LEU A 44 -23.05 34.26 -23.28
CA LEU A 44 -22.98 33.15 -22.34
C LEU A 44 -24.05 32.08 -22.62
N ALA A 45 -25.26 32.47 -23.02
CA ALA A 45 -26.31 31.54 -23.41
C ALA A 45 -25.92 30.74 -24.65
N GLY A 46 -25.29 31.38 -25.65
CA GLY A 46 -24.74 30.72 -26.82
C GLY A 46 -23.68 29.68 -26.47
N LEU A 47 -22.68 30.06 -25.66
CA LEU A 47 -21.63 29.14 -25.21
C LEU A 47 -22.19 27.98 -24.38
N ALA A 48 -23.11 28.26 -23.44
CA ALA A 48 -23.74 27.23 -22.61
C ALA A 48 -24.57 26.22 -23.43
N ALA A 49 -25.16 26.66 -24.55
CA ALA A 49 -25.93 25.79 -25.43
C ALA A 49 -25.03 24.81 -26.21
N GLU A 50 -23.76 25.15 -26.45
CA GLU A 50 -22.78 24.27 -27.07
C GLU A 50 -22.23 23.25 -26.05
N SER A 51 -21.66 23.74 -24.94
CA SER A 51 -21.19 22.91 -23.83
C SER A 51 -20.91 23.75 -22.59
N LEU A 52 -21.02 23.15 -21.41
CA LEU A 52 -20.55 23.76 -20.16
C LEU A 52 -19.05 24.06 -20.19
N ASP A 53 -18.27 23.32 -20.98
CA ASP A 53 -16.83 23.54 -21.12
C ASP A 53 -16.51 24.76 -21.98
N GLU A 54 -17.44 25.30 -22.76
CA GLU A 54 -17.21 26.50 -23.59
C GLU A 54 -17.40 27.81 -22.83
N LEU A 55 -18.06 27.78 -21.66
CA LEU A 55 -18.24 28.97 -20.83
C LEU A 55 -16.89 29.51 -20.32
N PRO A 56 -16.71 30.84 -20.17
CA PRO A 56 -15.51 31.41 -19.58
C PRO A 56 -15.43 31.12 -18.07
N GLU A 57 -14.23 30.88 -17.55
CA GLU A 57 -14.04 30.66 -16.11
C GLU A 57 -14.39 31.91 -15.29
N VAL A 58 -14.10 33.10 -15.84
CA VAL A 58 -14.32 34.37 -15.16
C VAL A 58 -15.04 35.38 -16.05
N VAL A 59 -16.05 36.06 -15.51
CA VAL A 59 -16.68 37.24 -16.11
C VAL A 59 -16.36 38.45 -15.25
N LEU A 60 -15.82 39.50 -15.86
CA LEU A 60 -15.57 40.78 -15.19
C LEU A 60 -16.68 41.76 -15.54
N VAL A 61 -17.46 42.20 -14.57
CA VAL A 61 -18.61 43.09 -14.78
C VAL A 61 -18.25 44.49 -14.30
N HIS A 62 -18.28 45.50 -15.16
CA HIS A 62 -18.13 46.89 -14.72
C HIS A 62 -19.43 47.42 -14.09
N ASP A 63 -19.32 48.18 -12.99
CA ASP A 63 -20.47 48.76 -12.27
C ASP A 63 -21.42 49.64 -13.11
N ARG A 64 -20.90 50.29 -14.17
CA ARG A 64 -21.64 51.12 -15.13
C ARG A 64 -22.13 50.35 -16.36
N ILE A 65 -22.07 49.02 -16.35
CA ILE A 65 -22.71 48.23 -17.42
C ILE A 65 -24.23 48.47 -17.39
N GLY A 66 -24.84 48.59 -18.56
CA GLY A 66 -26.29 48.76 -18.72
C GLY A 66 -26.86 47.73 -19.69
N PRO A 67 -28.18 47.71 -19.92
CA PRO A 67 -29.19 48.59 -19.33
C PRO A 67 -29.62 48.18 -17.90
N VAL A 68 -29.26 46.98 -17.45
CA VAL A 68 -29.59 46.46 -16.11
C VAL A 68 -28.50 46.86 -15.11
N PRO A 69 -28.84 47.24 -13.85
CA PRO A 69 -27.85 47.51 -12.82
C PRO A 69 -26.89 46.33 -12.62
N ALA A 70 -25.60 46.61 -12.43
CA ALA A 70 -24.57 45.57 -12.35
C ALA A 70 -24.84 44.50 -11.27
N LEU A 71 -25.37 44.88 -10.10
CA LEU A 71 -25.68 43.92 -9.03
C LEU A 71 -26.83 42.97 -9.37
N ASP A 72 -27.82 43.45 -10.13
CA ASP A 72 -28.94 42.64 -10.60
C ASP A 72 -28.48 41.71 -11.73
N LEU A 73 -27.62 42.22 -12.62
CA LEU A 73 -26.96 41.42 -13.65
C LEU A 73 -26.12 40.30 -13.04
N ILE A 74 -25.31 40.59 -12.02
CA ILE A 74 -24.50 39.57 -11.31
C ILE A 74 -25.40 38.48 -10.75
N ARG A 75 -26.54 38.85 -10.13
CA ARG A 75 -27.50 37.89 -9.59
C ARG A 75 -28.08 36.99 -10.70
N ASP A 76 -28.44 37.58 -11.84
CA ASP A 76 -28.96 36.83 -12.99
C ASP A 76 -27.89 35.88 -13.58
N LEU A 77 -26.65 36.36 -13.71
CA LEU A 77 -25.51 35.56 -14.19
C LEU A 77 -25.25 34.35 -13.30
N VAL A 78 -25.21 34.55 -11.98
CA VAL A 78 -24.94 33.47 -11.01
C VAL A 78 -26.07 32.43 -11.01
N LEU A 79 -27.32 32.85 -11.22
CA LEU A 79 -28.47 31.94 -11.30
C LEU A 79 -28.48 31.12 -12.60
N ARG A 80 -28.18 31.75 -13.75
CA ARG A 80 -28.23 31.08 -15.06
C ARG A 80 -26.97 30.29 -15.40
N PHE A 81 -25.81 30.78 -14.96
CA PHE A 81 -24.50 30.24 -15.29
C PHE A 81 -23.69 30.00 -14.00
N PRO A 82 -24.13 29.08 -13.12
CA PRO A 82 -23.49 28.86 -11.82
C PRO A 82 -22.03 28.42 -11.94
N ALA A 83 -21.62 27.89 -13.09
CA ALA A 83 -20.24 27.49 -13.37
C ALA A 83 -19.27 28.65 -13.62
N VAL A 84 -19.73 29.91 -13.70
CA VAL A 84 -18.92 31.08 -14.05
C VAL A 84 -18.63 31.94 -12.83
N GLY A 85 -17.35 32.25 -12.58
CA GLY A 85 -16.94 33.15 -11.50
C GLY A 85 -17.13 34.61 -11.90
N VAL A 86 -17.97 35.36 -11.18
CA VAL A 86 -18.25 36.77 -11.50
C VAL A 86 -17.48 37.71 -10.58
N VAL A 87 -16.75 38.69 -11.14
CA VAL A 87 -16.01 39.71 -10.38
C VAL A 87 -16.50 41.10 -10.78
N LEU A 88 -16.82 41.94 -9.79
CA LEU A 88 -17.26 43.31 -10.01
C LEU A 88 -16.06 44.26 -10.14
N LEU A 89 -16.04 45.09 -11.18
CA LEU A 89 -15.11 46.20 -11.34
C LEU A 89 -15.85 47.50 -10.99
N THR A 90 -15.33 48.29 -10.05
CA THR A 90 -16.00 49.51 -9.61
C THR A 90 -15.03 50.62 -9.25
N ALA A 91 -15.43 51.87 -9.40
CA ALA A 91 -14.67 53.00 -8.87
C ALA A 91 -14.88 53.21 -7.36
N ASP A 92 -15.95 52.65 -6.78
CA ASP A 92 -16.35 52.86 -5.38
C ASP A 92 -16.39 51.53 -4.61
N ALA A 93 -15.25 51.11 -4.07
CA ALA A 93 -15.15 49.88 -3.26
C ALA A 93 -15.53 50.10 -1.78
N GLY A 94 -16.62 50.83 -1.51
CA GLY A 94 -17.14 51.05 -0.16
C GLY A 94 -17.66 49.75 0.50
N PRO A 95 -17.68 49.66 1.85
CA PRO A 95 -18.13 48.46 2.57
C PRO A 95 -19.56 48.03 2.22
N ALA A 96 -20.45 48.99 1.95
CA ALA A 96 -21.83 48.70 1.57
C ALA A 96 -21.92 48.01 0.20
N LEU A 97 -21.14 48.47 -0.80
CA LEU A 97 -21.09 47.83 -2.11
C LEU A 97 -20.43 46.45 -2.03
N LEU A 98 -19.41 46.30 -1.17
CA LEU A 98 -18.80 45.00 -0.92
C LEU A 98 -19.83 43.97 -0.48
N THR A 99 -20.59 44.28 0.58
CA THR A 99 -21.66 43.39 1.07
C THR A 99 -22.70 43.13 -0.01
N ALA A 100 -23.19 44.17 -0.68
CA ALA A 100 -24.22 44.02 -1.71
C ALA A 100 -23.76 43.18 -2.91
N ALA A 101 -22.51 43.30 -3.34
CA ALA A 101 -21.94 42.49 -4.41
C ALA A 101 -21.80 41.02 -4.01
N MET A 102 -21.33 40.75 -2.78
CA MET A 102 -21.24 39.38 -2.27
C MET A 102 -22.64 38.75 -2.12
N ASP A 103 -23.62 39.51 -1.63
CA ASP A 103 -25.02 39.07 -1.51
C ASP A 103 -25.67 38.77 -2.87
N SER A 104 -25.26 39.48 -3.93
CA SER A 104 -25.66 39.19 -5.30
C SER A 104 -24.88 38.03 -5.94
N GLY A 105 -23.86 37.48 -5.27
CA GLY A 105 -23.11 36.31 -5.71
C GLY A 105 -21.77 36.59 -6.40
N ALA A 106 -21.30 37.84 -6.41
CA ALA A 106 -19.96 38.16 -6.88
C ALA A 106 -18.90 37.45 -6.04
N ARG A 107 -17.83 37.00 -6.67
CA ARG A 107 -16.69 36.30 -6.04
C ARG A 107 -15.55 37.23 -5.67
N GLY A 108 -15.59 38.46 -6.14
CA GLY A 108 -14.62 39.47 -5.79
C GLY A 108 -15.01 40.83 -6.32
N ILE A 109 -14.27 41.84 -5.85
CA ILE A 109 -14.33 43.21 -6.33
C ILE A 109 -12.92 43.67 -6.63
N VAL A 110 -12.76 44.39 -7.74
CA VAL A 110 -11.52 45.10 -8.07
C VAL A 110 -11.87 46.57 -8.25
N ALA A 111 -11.16 47.43 -7.52
CA ALA A 111 -11.36 48.87 -7.57
C ALA A 111 -10.58 49.50 -8.73
N PHE A 112 -11.12 50.58 -9.32
CA PHE A 112 -10.35 51.47 -10.19
C PHE A 112 -9.55 52.49 -9.36
N PRO A 113 -8.32 52.86 -9.79
CA PRO A 113 -7.60 52.35 -10.97
C PRO A 113 -7.15 50.90 -10.78
N LEU A 114 -7.24 50.10 -11.84
CA LEU A 114 -6.93 48.66 -11.80
C LEU A 114 -5.43 48.45 -11.52
N GLY A 115 -5.13 47.84 -10.37
CA GLY A 115 -3.79 47.32 -10.08
C GLY A 115 -3.62 45.90 -10.63
N TYR A 116 -2.46 45.60 -11.21
CA TYR A 116 -2.14 44.27 -11.74
C TYR A 116 -2.32 43.17 -10.69
N ASP A 117 -1.71 43.33 -9.51
CA ASP A 117 -1.75 42.32 -8.44
C ASP A 117 -3.18 42.08 -7.93
N ALA A 118 -3.93 43.15 -7.68
CA ALA A 118 -5.32 43.05 -7.21
C ALA A 118 -6.23 42.37 -8.24
N LEU A 119 -6.03 42.67 -9.53
CA LEU A 119 -6.77 42.02 -10.61
C LEU A 119 -6.38 40.54 -10.73
N ALA A 120 -5.08 40.24 -10.70
CA ALA A 120 -4.53 38.88 -10.79
C ALA A 120 -5.08 37.98 -9.67
N GLU A 121 -5.01 38.44 -8.42
CA GLU A 121 -5.50 37.71 -7.25
C GLU A 121 -6.99 37.40 -7.37
N ARG A 122 -7.81 38.38 -7.78
CA ARG A 122 -9.26 38.21 -7.89
C ARG A 122 -9.68 37.33 -9.05
N VAL A 123 -9.02 37.47 -10.19
CA VAL A 123 -9.23 36.57 -11.35
C VAL A 123 -8.86 35.15 -10.98
N HIS A 124 -7.70 34.92 -10.36
CA HIS A 124 -7.27 33.57 -9.99
C HIS A 124 -8.20 32.92 -8.95
N ALA A 125 -8.63 33.69 -7.95
CA ALA A 125 -9.62 33.21 -6.98
C ALA A 125 -10.95 32.84 -7.64
N ALA A 126 -11.49 33.68 -8.53
CA ALA A 126 -12.72 33.42 -9.25
C ALA A 126 -12.60 32.20 -10.20
N ALA A 127 -11.47 32.06 -10.89
CA ALA A 127 -11.19 30.93 -11.80
C ALA A 127 -11.11 29.60 -11.04
N SER A 128 -10.41 29.59 -9.89
CA SER A 128 -10.30 28.39 -9.05
C SER A 128 -11.66 27.93 -8.54
N TRP A 129 -12.53 28.87 -8.16
CA TRP A 129 -13.92 28.60 -7.79
C TRP A 129 -14.74 28.05 -8.97
N SER A 130 -14.65 28.67 -10.17
CA SER A 130 -15.33 28.20 -11.38
C SER A 130 -14.93 26.77 -11.73
N ALA A 131 -13.64 26.44 -11.69
CA ALA A 131 -13.15 25.09 -11.93
C ALA A 131 -13.70 24.08 -10.92
N GLY A 132 -13.80 24.47 -9.65
CA GLY A 132 -14.45 23.65 -8.61
C GLY A 132 -15.94 23.43 -8.88
N MET A 133 -16.66 24.50 -9.24
CA MET A 133 -18.08 24.45 -9.51
C MET A 133 -18.43 23.66 -10.77
N ARG A 134 -17.62 23.75 -11.84
CA ARG A 134 -17.79 22.93 -13.04
C ARG A 134 -17.64 21.45 -12.76
N ARG A 135 -16.65 21.06 -11.94
CA ARG A 135 -16.53 19.67 -11.48
C ARG A 135 -17.77 19.20 -10.72
N HIS A 136 -18.39 20.10 -9.94
CA HIS A 136 -19.61 19.80 -9.20
C HIS A 136 -20.85 19.69 -10.12
N LEU A 137 -21.02 20.62 -11.06
CA LEU A 137 -22.16 20.68 -11.98
C LEU A 137 -22.11 19.60 -13.07
N ALA A 138 -20.91 19.26 -13.56
CA ALA A 138 -20.71 18.16 -14.50
C ALA A 138 -21.06 16.78 -13.90
N GLY A 139 -21.20 16.68 -12.57
CA GLY A 139 -21.65 15.48 -11.85
C GLY A 139 -23.15 15.44 -11.52
N GLY A 140 -23.97 16.30 -12.12
CA GLY A 140 -25.37 16.53 -11.71
C GLY A 140 -26.40 15.47 -12.11
N ALA A 141 -26.35 14.26 -11.53
CA ALA A 141 -27.52 13.38 -11.33
C ALA A 141 -27.23 12.31 -10.27
N GLY A 142 -27.04 12.71 -9.02
CA GLY A 142 -26.93 11.77 -7.90
C GLY A 142 -26.09 12.33 -6.77
N THR A 143 -26.63 12.26 -5.56
CA THR A 143 -25.84 12.28 -4.33
C THR A 143 -24.94 11.04 -4.34
N GLU A 144 -23.83 11.09 -5.06
CA GLU A 144 -22.81 10.04 -5.07
C GLU A 144 -21.43 10.65 -4.95
N LEU A 145 -20.61 9.95 -4.16
CA LEU A 145 -19.24 10.23 -3.81
C LEU A 145 -18.45 10.78 -5.00
N VAL A 146 -17.74 11.89 -4.78
CA VAL A 146 -16.77 12.46 -5.71
C VAL A 146 -15.87 11.34 -6.24
N PRO A 147 -15.94 10.96 -7.53
CA PRO A 147 -14.97 10.06 -8.10
C PRO A 147 -13.65 10.80 -8.24
N ALA A 148 -12.57 10.15 -7.83
CA ALA A 148 -11.20 10.58 -8.01
C ALA A 148 -10.92 10.98 -9.48
N GLY A 149 -10.55 12.24 -9.73
CA GLY A 149 -10.19 12.69 -11.07
C GLY A 149 -9.77 14.15 -11.13
N GLY A 150 -8.52 14.42 -10.74
CA GLY A 150 -7.85 15.72 -10.95
C GLY A 150 -6.80 16.10 -9.90
N GLY A 151 -6.79 15.44 -8.75
CA GLY A 151 -5.76 15.59 -7.71
C GLY A 151 -5.22 14.25 -7.25
N GLY A 152 -4.24 14.29 -6.35
CA GLY A 152 -3.63 13.13 -5.72
C GLY A 152 -4.62 12.13 -5.14
N ARG A 153 -4.16 10.90 -4.97
CA ARG A 153 -4.91 9.82 -4.34
C ARG A 153 -4.75 9.90 -2.83
N VAL A 154 -5.87 10.01 -2.11
CA VAL A 154 -5.90 10.11 -0.65
C VAL A 154 -6.27 8.76 -0.04
N ILE A 155 -5.42 8.21 0.83
CA ILE A 155 -5.66 6.97 1.55
C ILE A 155 -5.68 7.26 3.05
N ALA A 156 -6.80 6.96 3.71
CA ALA A 156 -6.89 7.00 5.16
C ALA A 156 -6.58 5.60 5.73
N VAL A 157 -5.67 5.53 6.70
CA VAL A 157 -5.31 4.31 7.40
C VAL A 157 -5.84 4.42 8.83
N ALA A 158 -6.81 3.58 9.19
CA ALA A 158 -7.45 3.59 10.49
C ALA A 158 -7.27 2.23 11.18
N GLY A 159 -7.02 2.23 12.48
CA GLY A 159 -6.89 1.02 13.28
C GLY A 159 -8.19 0.64 13.97
N ALA A 160 -8.53 -0.64 13.93
CA ALA A 160 -9.66 -1.17 14.69
C ALA A 160 -9.45 -1.09 16.21
N LYS A 161 -8.19 -1.12 16.67
CA LYS A 161 -7.79 -1.07 18.08
C LYS A 161 -6.35 -0.54 18.20
N GLY A 162 -6.01 0.06 19.34
CA GLY A 162 -4.62 0.39 19.69
C GLY A 162 -3.65 -0.78 19.50
N GLY A 163 -2.51 -0.52 18.86
CA GLY A 163 -1.43 -1.50 18.66
C GLY A 163 -1.60 -2.46 17.48
N VAL A 164 -2.60 -2.28 16.61
CA VAL A 164 -2.77 -3.09 15.39
C VAL A 164 -1.77 -2.75 14.28
N GLY A 165 -0.94 -1.72 14.46
CA GLY A 165 0.11 -1.32 13.51
C GLY A 165 -0.34 -0.29 12.46
N THR A 166 -1.27 0.60 12.80
CA THR A 166 -1.78 1.67 11.92
C THR A 166 -0.66 2.55 11.40
N THR A 167 0.07 3.21 12.31
CA THR A 167 1.18 4.12 12.00
C THR A 167 2.27 3.46 11.19
N VAL A 168 2.69 2.25 11.56
CA VAL A 168 3.71 1.48 10.81
C VAL A 168 3.27 1.26 9.37
N THR A 169 2.00 0.90 9.16
CA THR A 169 1.47 0.67 7.81
C THR A 169 1.37 1.98 7.04
N ALA A 170 0.88 3.06 7.66
CA ALA A 170 0.79 4.38 7.04
C ALA A 170 2.17 4.89 6.56
N VAL A 171 3.19 4.80 7.43
CA VAL A 171 4.59 5.13 7.11
C VAL A 171 5.09 4.30 5.93
N GLN A 172 4.91 2.98 5.95
CA GLN A 172 5.40 2.11 4.88
C GLN A 172 4.66 2.30 3.55
N LEU A 173 3.36 2.61 3.56
CA LEU A 173 2.61 2.94 2.36
C LEU A 173 3.12 4.25 1.72
N ALA A 174 3.40 5.28 2.53
CA ALA A 174 3.96 6.53 2.04
C ALA A 174 5.36 6.34 1.45
N LEU A 175 6.22 5.57 2.13
CA LEU A 175 7.55 5.22 1.64
C LEU A 175 7.49 4.39 0.35
N ALA A 176 6.56 3.44 0.23
CA ALA A 176 6.38 2.65 -0.98
C ALA A 176 5.92 3.51 -2.16
N ALA A 177 4.96 4.42 -1.93
CA ALA A 177 4.52 5.39 -2.94
C ALA A 177 5.70 6.23 -3.43
N ARG A 178 6.50 6.77 -2.51
CA ARG A 178 7.67 7.60 -2.85
C ARG A 178 8.72 6.81 -3.62
N ALA A 179 9.05 5.61 -3.17
CA ALA A 179 10.02 4.74 -3.83
C ALA A 179 9.54 4.26 -5.22
N SER A 180 8.24 4.32 -5.52
CA SER A 180 7.69 4.09 -6.87
C SER A 180 7.79 5.29 -7.81
N GLY A 181 8.36 6.41 -7.35
CA GLY A 181 8.56 7.63 -8.14
C GLY A 181 7.43 8.66 -8.02
N ARG A 182 6.41 8.41 -7.19
CA ARG A 182 5.33 9.37 -6.93
C ARG A 182 5.75 10.42 -5.90
N THR A 183 5.18 11.61 -5.99
CA THR A 183 5.23 12.60 -4.90
C THR A 183 4.29 12.16 -3.79
N ALA A 184 4.77 12.09 -2.54
CA ALA A 184 4.03 11.50 -1.44
C ALA A 184 4.07 12.39 -0.20
N ALA A 185 2.93 12.54 0.45
CA ALA A 185 2.82 13.14 1.76
C ALA A 185 2.23 12.17 2.79
N LEU A 186 2.70 12.25 4.03
CA LEU A 186 2.15 11.54 5.18
C LEU A 186 1.60 12.57 6.17
N LEU A 187 0.28 12.54 6.36
CA LEU A 187 -0.44 13.36 7.32
C LEU A 187 -0.73 12.52 8.57
N ASP A 188 -0.23 12.94 9.72
CA ASP A 188 -0.49 12.31 11.01
C ASP A 188 -1.68 13.00 11.70
N LEU A 189 -2.82 12.30 11.75
CA LEU A 189 -4.03 12.68 12.48
C LEU A 189 -4.28 11.77 13.69
N ASP A 190 -3.29 11.02 14.18
CA ASP A 190 -3.38 10.43 15.52
C ASP A 190 -3.05 11.51 16.57
N LEU A 191 -3.87 12.56 16.61
CA LEU A 191 -3.54 13.85 17.22
C LEU A 191 -3.21 13.81 18.73
N GLN A 192 -3.64 12.76 19.42
CA GLN A 192 -3.40 12.57 20.85
C GLN A 192 -2.17 11.68 21.16
N SER A 193 -1.72 10.87 20.20
CA SER A 193 -0.70 9.84 20.40
C SER A 193 0.16 9.59 19.15
N GLY A 194 0.34 10.62 18.32
CA GLY A 194 1.00 10.51 17.03
C GLY A 194 2.48 10.18 17.16
N ASP A 195 2.84 8.98 16.71
CA ASP A 195 4.20 8.43 16.84
C ASP A 195 4.99 8.48 15.52
N VAL A 196 4.44 9.07 14.44
CA VAL A 196 5.10 9.07 13.12
C VAL A 196 6.51 9.66 13.20
N ALA A 197 6.68 10.73 13.97
CA ALA A 197 7.98 11.36 14.20
C ALA A 197 9.00 10.40 14.82
N SER A 198 8.57 9.56 15.77
CA SER A 198 9.40 8.55 16.43
C SER A 198 9.80 7.42 15.49
N TYR A 199 8.90 6.99 14.60
CA TYR A 199 9.19 5.92 13.61
C TYR A 199 10.17 6.33 12.50
N LEU A 200 10.40 7.63 12.33
CA LEU A 200 11.27 8.21 11.29
C LEU A 200 12.42 9.06 11.88
N ASP A 201 12.60 9.07 13.20
CA ASP A 201 13.61 9.85 13.94
C ASP A 201 13.61 11.35 13.55
N VAL A 202 12.42 11.95 13.52
CA VAL A 202 12.22 13.34 13.09
C VAL A 202 11.98 14.26 14.28
N GLN A 203 12.79 15.32 14.38
CA GLN A 203 12.52 16.46 15.25
C GLN A 203 11.89 17.59 14.45
N PHE A 204 10.68 17.98 14.82
CA PHE A 204 9.92 19.03 14.14
C PHE A 204 9.55 20.16 15.10
N ARG A 205 9.37 21.36 14.55
CA ARG A 205 8.94 22.55 15.30
C ARG A 205 7.49 22.95 15.03
N ARG A 206 6.94 22.48 13.91
CA ARG A 206 5.59 22.80 13.46
C ARG A 206 4.80 21.52 13.22
N SER A 207 3.56 21.50 13.69
CA SER A 207 2.62 20.39 13.53
C SER A 207 1.40 20.83 12.75
N VAL A 208 0.52 19.86 12.45
CA VAL A 208 -0.80 20.13 11.89
C VAL A 208 -1.65 21.07 12.77
N ALA A 209 -1.43 21.10 14.10
CA ALA A 209 -2.13 21.99 15.01
C ALA A 209 -1.76 23.48 14.79
N ASP A 210 -0.55 23.78 14.32
CA ASP A 210 -0.15 25.16 14.02
C ASP A 210 -0.90 25.75 12.81
N LEU A 211 -1.51 24.88 11.99
CA LEU A 211 -2.36 25.30 10.88
C LEU A 211 -3.77 25.68 11.35
N ALA A 212 -4.18 25.32 12.57
CA ALA A 212 -5.53 25.57 13.06
C ALA A 212 -5.86 27.07 13.16
N ALA A 213 -4.87 27.89 13.50
CA ALA A 213 -4.99 29.34 13.62
C ALA A 213 -5.08 30.07 12.26
N ILE A 214 -4.82 29.37 11.15
CA ILE A 214 -4.77 29.95 9.81
C ILE A 214 -6.15 29.77 9.14
N ARG A 215 -6.69 30.87 8.62
CA ARG A 215 -8.01 30.85 7.96
C ARG A 215 -7.95 30.18 6.58
N ASP A 216 -6.93 30.53 5.79
CA ASP A 216 -6.74 30.02 4.44
C ASP A 216 -5.37 29.33 4.33
N ILE A 217 -5.40 28.00 4.30
CA ILE A 217 -4.20 27.18 4.16
C ILE A 217 -3.80 27.17 2.68
N THR A 218 -2.92 28.10 2.31
CA THR A 218 -2.35 28.16 0.95
C THR A 218 -1.26 27.09 0.77
N PRO A 219 -0.91 26.74 -0.49
CA PRO A 219 0.19 25.79 -0.76
C PRO A 219 1.53 26.20 -0.13
N ARG A 220 1.78 27.51 0.02
CA ARG A 220 2.98 28.05 0.67
C ARG A 220 2.96 27.84 2.18
N VAL A 221 1.82 28.10 2.83
CA VAL A 221 1.64 27.82 4.27
C VAL A 221 1.84 26.33 4.55
N LEU A 222 1.27 25.46 3.70
CA LEU A 222 1.43 24.03 3.82
C LEU A 222 2.90 23.59 3.65
N GLN A 223 3.64 24.22 2.72
CA GLN A 223 5.07 23.96 2.53
C GLN A 223 5.89 24.32 3.76
N ASP A 224 5.57 25.43 4.41
CA ASP A 224 6.29 25.90 5.59
C ASP A 224 5.95 25.09 6.86
N ALA A 225 4.87 24.30 6.83
CA ALA A 225 4.48 23.40 7.92
C ALA A 225 4.92 21.95 7.69
N ALA A 226 5.03 21.52 6.43
CA ALA A 226 5.50 20.18 6.09
C ALA A 226 7.00 20.03 6.35
N PHE A 227 7.38 18.90 6.96
CA PHE A 227 8.75 18.50 7.15
C PHE A 227 9.20 17.63 5.97
N ALA A 228 10.17 18.09 5.20
CA ALA A 228 10.76 17.31 4.11
C ALA A 228 11.71 16.24 4.68
N HIS A 229 11.27 14.98 4.68
CA HIS A 229 12.08 13.86 5.18
C HIS A 229 13.12 13.41 4.15
N GLU A 230 14.23 12.82 4.62
CA GLU A 230 15.34 12.35 3.76
C GLU A 230 14.93 11.28 2.74
N SER A 231 13.86 10.52 3.03
CA SER A 231 13.28 9.56 2.08
C SER A 231 12.55 10.24 0.90
N GLY A 232 12.32 11.56 0.99
CA GLY A 232 11.56 12.36 0.03
C GLY A 232 10.04 12.30 0.22
N VAL A 233 9.56 11.81 1.36
CA VAL A 233 8.16 11.95 1.79
C VAL A 233 8.03 13.26 2.58
N ASP A 234 7.03 14.08 2.25
CA ASP A 234 6.74 15.27 3.04
C ASP A 234 5.80 14.91 4.21
N LEU A 235 6.18 15.25 5.44
CA LEU A 235 5.48 14.86 6.66
C LEU A 235 4.71 16.05 7.23
N LEU A 236 3.44 15.86 7.58
CA LEU A 236 2.70 16.80 8.40
C LEU A 236 2.30 16.10 9.69
N LEU A 237 3.02 16.41 10.77
CA LEU A 237 3.04 15.61 11.99
C LEU A 237 1.97 16.08 13.00
N ALA A 238 1.52 15.16 13.85
CA ALA A 238 0.68 15.47 14.99
C ALA A 238 1.42 16.40 15.97
N PRO A 239 0.71 17.19 16.80
CA PRO A 239 1.38 17.99 17.83
C PRO A 239 2.12 17.11 18.84
N ALA A 240 3.25 17.60 19.35
CA ALA A 240 3.99 16.92 20.42
C ALA A 240 3.17 16.86 21.73
N ASP A 241 2.37 17.90 21.99
CA ASP A 241 1.47 17.98 23.12
C ASP A 241 0.05 17.59 22.68
N GLY A 242 -0.43 16.43 23.14
CA GLY A 242 -1.67 15.81 22.65
C GLY A 242 -2.94 16.64 22.87
N GLU A 243 -2.96 17.53 23.87
CA GLU A 243 -4.09 18.44 24.12
C GLU A 243 -4.31 19.44 22.98
N ARG A 244 -3.25 19.79 22.24
CA ARG A 244 -3.35 20.65 21.05
C ARG A 244 -4.01 19.95 19.88
N GLY A 245 -4.21 18.63 19.97
CA GLY A 245 -4.98 17.88 18.98
C GLY A 245 -6.41 18.39 18.82
N GLU A 246 -7.03 18.90 19.90
CA GLU A 246 -8.40 19.43 19.86
C GLU A 246 -8.52 20.72 19.01
N ASP A 247 -7.41 21.42 18.76
CA ASP A 247 -7.39 22.59 17.88
C ASP A 247 -7.62 22.21 16.40
N VAL A 248 -7.33 20.96 16.03
CA VAL A 248 -7.48 20.44 14.67
C VAL A 248 -8.92 20.02 14.42
N THR A 249 -9.73 21.01 14.09
CA THR A 249 -11.15 20.82 13.71
C THR A 249 -11.32 20.15 12.33
N ASP A 250 -12.55 19.73 12.03
CA ASP A 250 -12.96 19.21 10.71
C ASP A 250 -12.64 20.20 9.58
N ARG A 251 -12.83 21.50 9.80
CA ARG A 251 -12.46 22.56 8.84
C ARG A 251 -10.98 22.50 8.50
N VAL A 252 -10.12 22.44 9.52
CA VAL A 252 -8.66 22.43 9.35
C VAL A 252 -8.24 21.16 8.63
N ALA A 253 -8.73 19.99 9.05
CA ALA A 253 -8.47 18.72 8.38
C ALA A 253 -8.89 18.76 6.90
N ARG A 254 -10.08 19.28 6.58
CA ARG A 254 -10.58 19.40 5.21
C ARG A 254 -9.68 20.30 4.35
N GLN A 255 -9.28 21.46 4.87
CA GLN A 255 -8.39 22.38 4.16
C GLN A 255 -7.01 21.77 3.92
N VAL A 256 -6.42 21.14 4.95
CA VAL A 256 -5.12 20.46 4.85
C VAL A 256 -5.18 19.33 3.83
N ILE A 257 -6.18 18.44 3.91
CA ILE A 257 -6.31 17.30 3.01
C ILE A 257 -6.49 17.77 1.56
N HIS A 258 -7.32 18.79 1.31
CA HIS A 258 -7.46 19.35 -0.04
C HIS A 258 -6.17 19.98 -0.56
N ALA A 259 -5.43 20.71 0.29
CA ALA A 259 -4.16 21.31 -0.09
C ALA A 259 -3.09 20.24 -0.40
N LEU A 260 -3.03 19.18 0.41
CA LEU A 260 -2.15 18.02 0.15
C LEU A 260 -2.55 17.31 -1.15
N ARG A 261 -3.85 17.07 -1.34
CA ARG A 261 -4.39 16.42 -2.54
C ARG A 261 -4.07 17.19 -3.82
N ALA A 262 -4.00 18.52 -3.77
CA ALA A 262 -3.66 19.34 -4.92
C ALA A 262 -2.16 19.31 -5.29
N ARG A 263 -1.28 18.88 -4.36
CA ARG A 263 0.18 19.00 -4.50
C ARG A 263 0.91 17.67 -4.68
N TYR A 264 0.42 16.61 -4.06
CA TYR A 264 1.06 15.30 -4.08
C TYR A 264 0.24 14.31 -4.90
N ASP A 265 0.91 13.38 -5.58
CA ASP A 265 0.26 12.28 -6.29
C ASP A 265 -0.41 11.30 -5.31
N VAL A 266 0.18 11.16 -4.11
CA VAL A 266 -0.30 10.29 -3.04
C VAL A 266 -0.28 11.02 -1.71
N VAL A 267 -1.39 10.95 -0.98
CA VAL A 267 -1.51 11.43 0.40
C VAL A 267 -1.93 10.25 1.26
N VAL A 268 -1.08 9.84 2.19
CA VAL A 268 -1.42 8.83 3.19
C VAL A 268 -1.75 9.55 4.49
N ILE A 269 -2.86 9.20 5.12
CA ILE A 269 -3.31 9.79 6.38
C ILE A 269 -3.29 8.71 7.45
N ASP A 270 -2.49 8.89 8.50
CA ASP A 270 -2.58 8.06 9.71
C ASP A 270 -3.71 8.59 10.59
N CYS A 271 -4.80 7.85 10.69
CA CYS A 271 -5.94 8.19 11.53
C CYS A 271 -5.87 7.53 12.91
N GLY A 272 -4.77 6.84 13.25
CA GLY A 272 -4.64 6.17 14.54
C GLY A 272 -5.80 5.22 14.82
N THR A 273 -6.35 5.26 16.03
CA THR A 273 -7.49 4.41 16.44
C THR A 273 -8.67 5.19 17.03
N GLN A 274 -8.44 6.47 17.30
CA GLN A 274 -9.42 7.38 17.88
C GLN A 274 -10.29 7.99 16.77
N MET A 275 -11.51 8.38 17.14
CA MET A 275 -12.47 9.00 16.21
C MET A 275 -12.72 10.45 16.62
N SER A 276 -11.83 11.35 16.20
CA SER A 276 -12.05 12.80 16.30
C SER A 276 -12.81 13.33 15.07
N SER A 277 -13.18 14.61 15.10
CA SER A 277 -13.76 15.32 13.95
C SER A 277 -12.80 15.38 12.75
N ALA A 278 -11.49 15.50 13.00
CA ALA A 278 -10.46 15.47 11.98
C ALA A 278 -10.34 14.07 11.33
N ASN A 279 -10.30 13.01 12.13
CA ASN A 279 -10.22 11.62 11.64
C ASN A 279 -11.47 11.26 10.83
N THR A 280 -12.65 11.70 11.30
CA THR A 280 -13.92 11.55 10.59
C THR A 280 -13.86 12.20 9.21
N THR A 281 -13.39 13.46 9.15
CA THR A 281 -13.20 14.20 7.90
C THR A 281 -12.22 13.51 6.97
N ALA A 282 -11.13 12.96 7.50
CA ALA A 282 -10.15 12.23 6.70
C ALA A 282 -10.72 10.95 6.08
N ILE A 283 -11.51 10.19 6.84
CA ILE A 283 -12.16 8.96 6.36
C ILE A 283 -13.25 9.29 5.34
N GLU A 284 -13.98 10.38 5.52
CA GLU A 284 -14.97 10.89 4.56
C GLU A 284 -14.30 11.25 3.23
N LEU A 285 -13.22 12.03 3.27
CA LEU A 285 -12.55 12.59 2.08
C LEU A 285 -11.59 11.63 1.36
N ALA A 286 -11.21 10.51 1.99
CA ALA A 286 -10.28 9.55 1.37
C ALA A 286 -10.89 8.87 0.14
N ASP A 287 -10.07 8.59 -0.87
CA ASP A 287 -10.51 7.78 -2.01
C ASP A 287 -10.68 6.31 -1.60
N GLN A 288 -9.84 5.83 -0.67
CA GLN A 288 -10.02 4.55 0.01
C GLN A 288 -9.61 4.65 1.48
N THR A 289 -10.31 3.88 2.31
CA THR A 289 -9.98 3.75 3.73
C THR A 289 -9.53 2.32 4.02
N ALA A 290 -8.30 2.17 4.51
CA ALA A 290 -7.73 0.92 4.98
C ALA A 290 -7.98 0.76 6.49
N LEU A 291 -8.87 -0.16 6.86
CA LEU A 291 -9.16 -0.49 8.26
C LEU A 291 -8.28 -1.67 8.71
N LEU A 292 -7.32 -1.41 9.60
CA LEU A 292 -6.35 -2.39 10.04
C LEU A 292 -6.86 -3.19 11.23
N VAL A 293 -6.69 -4.51 11.16
CA VAL A 293 -7.16 -5.44 12.19
C VAL A 293 -6.16 -6.58 12.36
N THR A 294 -5.95 -7.03 13.59
CA THR A 294 -5.19 -8.25 13.90
C THR A 294 -6.13 -9.46 13.95
N PRO A 295 -5.66 -10.69 13.67
CA PRO A 295 -6.49 -11.90 13.66
C PRO A 295 -6.82 -12.40 15.08
N ASP A 296 -7.37 -11.52 15.92
CA ASP A 296 -7.87 -11.82 17.24
C ASP A 296 -9.31 -11.31 17.42
N VAL A 297 -10.04 -11.95 18.33
CA VAL A 297 -11.47 -11.71 18.52
C VAL A 297 -11.75 -10.26 18.95
N VAL A 298 -10.87 -9.65 19.74
CA VAL A 298 -11.08 -8.32 20.29
C VAL A 298 -10.93 -7.27 19.20
N ALA A 299 -9.89 -7.37 18.37
CA ALA A 299 -9.64 -6.50 17.23
C ALA A 299 -10.75 -6.64 16.17
N VAL A 300 -11.18 -7.85 15.83
CA VAL A 300 -12.26 -8.06 14.84
C VAL A 300 -13.60 -7.52 15.34
N ARG A 301 -13.94 -7.69 16.62
CA ARG A 301 -15.15 -7.06 17.19
C ARG A 301 -15.03 -5.55 17.19
N ALA A 302 -13.85 -5.00 17.43
CA ALA A 302 -13.62 -3.56 17.38
C ALA A 302 -13.77 -3.01 15.95
N ALA A 303 -13.23 -3.71 14.95
CA ALA A 303 -13.43 -3.40 13.54
C ALA A 303 -14.91 -3.36 13.17
N LYS A 304 -15.69 -4.38 13.57
CA LYS A 304 -17.14 -4.40 13.35
C LYS A 304 -17.86 -3.21 13.99
N ARG A 305 -17.47 -2.81 15.21
CA ARG A 305 -18.04 -1.62 15.86
C ARG A 305 -17.68 -0.34 15.11
N MET A 306 -16.44 -0.22 14.63
CA MET A 306 -15.97 0.92 13.85
C MET A 306 -16.75 1.05 12.53
N VAL A 307 -16.88 -0.03 11.76
CA VAL A 307 -17.64 -0.04 10.50
C VAL A 307 -19.11 0.35 10.74
N ARG A 308 -19.74 -0.17 11.80
CA ARG A 308 -21.11 0.22 12.17
C ARG A 308 -21.21 1.67 12.62
N LEU A 309 -20.19 2.21 13.27
CA LEU A 309 -20.14 3.62 13.65
C LEU A 309 -20.08 4.50 12.40
N TRP A 310 -19.19 4.19 11.46
CA TRP A 310 -19.07 4.92 10.19
C TRP A 310 -20.35 4.87 9.37
N ASP A 311 -20.99 3.70 9.27
CA ASP A 311 -22.26 3.58 8.55
C ASP A 311 -23.38 4.38 9.22
N ARG A 312 -23.51 4.32 10.56
CA ARG A 312 -24.54 5.09 11.30
C ARG A 312 -24.37 6.60 11.17
N LEU A 313 -23.12 7.07 11.18
CA LEU A 313 -22.78 8.49 11.06
C LEU A 313 -22.70 8.96 9.60
N GLN A 314 -23.00 8.09 8.62
CA GLN A 314 -22.88 8.37 7.18
C GLN A 314 -21.48 8.87 6.78
N ILE A 315 -20.44 8.38 7.46
CA ILE A 315 -19.04 8.76 7.19
C ILE A 315 -18.51 7.96 6.00
N ARG A 316 -18.71 6.63 6.04
CA ARG A 316 -18.26 5.70 4.99
C ARG A 316 -19.01 4.38 5.08
N LYS A 317 -19.32 3.79 3.92
CA LYS A 317 -19.99 2.48 3.86
C LYS A 317 -18.99 1.34 3.98
N ALA A 318 -19.48 0.19 4.43
CA ALA A 318 -18.65 -1.01 4.61
C ALA A 318 -18.04 -1.48 3.27
N GLU A 319 -18.79 -1.36 2.17
CA GLU A 319 -18.37 -1.76 0.83
C GLU A 319 -17.26 -0.87 0.21
N GLU A 320 -17.10 0.34 0.75
CA GLU A 320 -16.08 1.34 0.39
C GLU A 320 -14.88 1.34 1.35
N THR A 321 -14.90 0.43 2.33
CA THR A 321 -13.84 0.23 3.30
C THR A 321 -13.09 -1.04 2.95
N LEU A 322 -11.76 -0.97 2.93
CA LEU A 322 -10.89 -2.13 2.74
C LEU A 322 -10.31 -2.55 4.09
N THR A 323 -10.70 -3.71 4.59
CA THR A 323 -10.08 -4.25 5.81
C THR A 323 -8.74 -4.92 5.47
N VAL A 324 -7.69 -4.58 6.22
CA VAL A 324 -6.35 -5.17 6.06
C VAL A 324 -6.04 -5.99 7.31
N VAL A 325 -5.80 -7.29 7.11
CA VAL A 325 -5.42 -8.19 8.21
C VAL A 325 -3.91 -8.09 8.44
N ASN A 326 -3.53 -7.44 9.55
CA ASN A 326 -2.15 -7.32 9.98
C ASN A 326 -1.75 -8.43 10.95
N ARG A 327 -0.46 -8.75 11.01
CA ARG A 327 0.10 -9.83 11.84
C ARG A 327 -0.58 -11.17 11.61
N HIS A 328 -0.87 -11.49 10.35
CA HIS A 328 -1.49 -12.74 9.96
C HIS A 328 -0.46 -13.87 9.92
N ALA A 329 -0.84 -15.04 10.43
CA ALA A 329 -0.11 -16.29 10.26
C ALA A 329 -1.07 -17.32 9.67
N ARG A 330 -0.56 -18.25 8.85
CA ARG A 330 -1.39 -19.32 8.27
C ARG A 330 -2.06 -20.18 9.35
N SER A 331 -1.41 -20.33 10.50
CA SER A 331 -1.92 -21.04 11.68
C SER A 331 -2.94 -20.24 12.50
N ALA A 332 -3.24 -18.99 12.16
CA ALA A 332 -4.21 -18.19 12.90
C ALA A 332 -5.62 -18.80 12.75
N GLU A 333 -6.35 -18.91 13.86
CA GLU A 333 -7.73 -19.41 13.84
C GLU A 333 -8.67 -18.46 13.08
N ILE A 334 -8.42 -17.15 13.22
CA ILE A 334 -9.17 -16.11 12.53
C ILE A 334 -8.52 -15.84 11.17
N GLN A 335 -9.20 -16.30 10.13
CA GLN A 335 -8.80 -16.10 8.75
C GLN A 335 -9.42 -14.83 8.15
N PRO A 336 -8.81 -14.22 7.11
CA PRO A 336 -9.34 -13.03 6.44
C PRO A 336 -10.80 -13.15 6.00
N THR A 337 -11.23 -14.33 5.55
CA THR A 337 -12.62 -14.60 5.14
C THR A 337 -13.62 -14.51 6.29
N LEU A 338 -13.22 -14.84 7.51
CA LEU A 338 -14.05 -14.63 8.70
C LEU A 338 -14.13 -13.15 9.05
N VAL A 339 -13.01 -12.42 8.94
CA VAL A 339 -12.96 -10.97 9.17
C VAL A 339 -13.92 -10.25 8.22
N GLU A 340 -13.86 -10.56 6.92
CA GLU A 340 -14.77 -10.06 5.88
C GLU A 340 -16.24 -10.28 6.26
N ARG A 341 -16.61 -11.51 6.64
CA ARG A 341 -17.99 -11.84 7.04
C ARG A 341 -18.45 -11.10 8.28
N VAL A 342 -17.57 -10.89 9.26
CA VAL A 342 -17.93 -10.25 10.54
C VAL A 342 -18.05 -8.74 10.41
N THR A 343 -17.17 -8.12 9.62
CA THR A 343 -17.11 -6.67 9.40
C THR A 343 -18.07 -6.21 8.30
N GLY A 344 -18.36 -7.06 7.32
CA GLY A 344 -19.16 -6.71 6.13
C GLY A 344 -18.37 -5.89 5.10
N THR A 345 -17.07 -5.73 5.27
CA THR A 345 -16.19 -4.98 4.37
C THR A 345 -15.43 -5.90 3.43
N LYS A 346 -15.00 -5.40 2.27
CA LYS A 346 -14.02 -6.12 1.45
C LYS A 346 -12.71 -6.26 2.22
N THR A 347 -12.07 -7.42 2.14
CA THR A 347 -10.75 -7.63 2.75
C THR A 347 -9.67 -7.56 1.68
N ALA A 348 -8.55 -6.91 1.99
CA ALA A 348 -7.38 -6.85 1.12
C ALA A 348 -6.90 -8.26 0.78
N ARG A 349 -6.53 -8.48 -0.49
CA ARG A 349 -5.96 -9.75 -0.95
C ARG A 349 -4.63 -10.05 -0.25
N THR A 350 -3.89 -8.99 0.05
CA THR A 350 -2.62 -9.08 0.76
C THR A 350 -2.84 -8.98 2.28
N SER A 351 -2.48 -10.04 3.02
CA SER A 351 -2.33 -9.97 4.47
C SER A 351 -0.88 -9.65 4.86
N ILE A 352 -0.70 -8.90 5.93
CA ILE A 352 0.65 -8.56 6.42
C ILE A 352 1.08 -9.66 7.40
N PRO A 353 2.24 -10.31 7.20
CA PRO A 353 2.66 -11.45 8.00
C PRO A 353 2.99 -11.08 9.44
N ALA A 354 2.83 -12.04 10.36
CA ALA A 354 3.22 -11.94 11.77
C ALA A 354 4.75 -12.03 11.96
N ALA A 355 5.50 -11.11 11.37
CA ALA A 355 6.97 -11.09 11.35
C ALA A 355 7.54 -9.89 12.14
N TYR A 356 7.11 -9.70 13.39
CA TYR A 356 7.52 -8.57 14.23
C TYR A 356 9.05 -8.46 14.41
N LYS A 357 9.76 -9.59 14.47
CA LYS A 357 11.23 -9.62 14.57
C LYS A 357 11.93 -8.90 13.42
N GLU A 358 11.32 -8.87 12.23
CA GLU A 358 11.88 -8.15 11.08
C GLU A 358 11.74 -6.63 11.23
N LEU A 359 10.72 -6.16 11.95
CA LEU A 359 10.46 -4.74 12.18
C LEU A 359 11.24 -4.18 13.36
N GLN A 360 11.50 -5.00 14.37
CA GLN A 360 11.98 -4.55 15.68
C GLN A 360 13.21 -3.63 15.60
N ALA A 361 14.24 -4.02 14.86
CA ALA A 361 15.45 -3.21 14.73
C ALA A 361 15.20 -1.84 14.06
N ALA A 362 14.31 -1.78 13.07
CA ALA A 362 13.97 -0.53 12.38
C ALA A 362 13.09 0.38 13.25
N VAL A 363 12.16 -0.21 14.01
CA VAL A 363 11.30 0.52 14.96
C VAL A 363 12.11 1.08 16.12
N ASP A 364 12.95 0.25 16.76
CA ASP A 364 13.76 0.66 17.92
C ASP A 364 14.78 1.75 17.56
N ALA A 365 15.25 1.76 16.32
CA ALA A 365 16.15 2.79 15.80
C ALA A 365 15.43 4.03 15.26
N GLY A 366 14.09 4.03 15.15
CA GLY A 366 13.33 5.10 14.51
C GLY A 366 13.63 5.26 13.01
N ARG A 367 14.09 4.19 12.34
CA ARG A 367 14.50 4.23 10.93
C ARG A 367 13.68 3.26 10.08
N MET A 368 12.37 3.45 10.04
CA MET A 368 11.48 2.62 9.24
C MET A 368 11.77 2.70 7.73
N GLN A 369 12.39 3.77 7.25
CA GLN A 369 12.90 3.91 5.87
C GLN A 369 13.96 2.86 5.51
N ASP A 370 14.70 2.36 6.51
CA ASP A 370 15.82 1.43 6.33
C ASP A 370 15.40 -0.05 6.44
N LEU A 371 14.11 -0.34 6.57
CA LEU A 371 13.61 -1.71 6.64
C LEU A 371 14.09 -2.52 5.42
N ASP A 372 14.63 -3.72 5.65
CA ASP A 372 15.23 -4.55 4.58
C ASP A 372 14.21 -4.87 3.48
N ASN A 373 14.62 -4.75 2.21
CA ASN A 373 13.81 -5.11 1.03
C ASN A 373 13.44 -6.61 0.99
N ARG A 374 14.19 -7.46 1.71
CA ARG A 374 13.88 -8.89 1.89
C ARG A 374 12.88 -9.15 3.01
N SER A 375 12.52 -8.15 3.81
CA SER A 375 11.48 -8.29 4.84
C SER A 375 10.16 -8.71 4.20
N THR A 376 9.60 -9.79 4.72
CA THR A 376 8.28 -10.28 4.30
C THR A 376 7.19 -9.26 4.64
N VAL A 377 7.35 -8.52 5.73
CA VAL A 377 6.45 -7.42 6.10
C VAL A 377 6.53 -6.28 5.08
N LYS A 378 7.75 -5.84 4.71
CA LYS A 378 7.93 -4.76 3.72
C LYS A 378 7.36 -5.15 2.36
N GLN A 379 7.60 -6.38 1.91
CA GLN A 379 7.06 -6.90 0.66
C GLN A 379 5.53 -6.96 0.66
N ALA A 380 4.92 -7.38 1.78
CA ALA A 380 3.47 -7.38 1.93
C ALA A 380 2.90 -5.96 1.93
N MET A 381 3.54 -4.99 2.60
CA MET A 381 3.13 -3.59 2.56
C MET A 381 3.26 -2.97 1.17
N TRP A 382 4.28 -3.37 0.40
CA TRP A 382 4.43 -2.95 -1.00
C TRP A 382 3.33 -3.54 -1.90
N ALA A 383 2.98 -4.82 -1.70
CA ALA A 383 1.89 -5.45 -2.42
C ALA A 383 0.52 -4.82 -2.06
N LEU A 384 0.32 -4.47 -0.78
CA LEU A 384 -0.84 -3.68 -0.35
C LEU A 384 -0.86 -2.29 -0.99
N ALA A 385 0.28 -1.61 -1.07
CA ALA A 385 0.39 -0.33 -1.77
C ALA A 385 0.01 -0.46 -3.26
N ALA A 386 0.36 -1.56 -3.91
CA ALA A 386 -0.05 -1.85 -5.28
C ALA A 386 -1.56 -2.11 -5.39
N GLU A 387 -2.14 -2.83 -4.42
CA GLU A 387 -3.58 -3.07 -4.35
C GLU A 387 -4.39 -1.78 -4.13
N LEU A 388 -3.80 -0.81 -3.42
CA LEU A 388 -4.33 0.53 -3.19
C LEU A 388 -3.97 1.54 -4.31
N ASP A 389 -3.32 1.09 -5.40
CA ASP A 389 -2.89 1.91 -6.54
C ASP A 389 -1.98 3.10 -6.13
N LEU A 390 -1.14 2.87 -5.12
CA LEU A 390 -0.13 3.82 -4.64
C LEU A 390 1.21 3.67 -5.36
N VAL A 391 1.46 2.53 -5.99
CA VAL A 391 2.68 2.26 -6.74
C VAL A 391 2.34 1.99 -8.20
N ALA A 392 3.13 2.54 -9.12
CA ALA A 392 2.96 2.26 -10.55
C ALA A 392 3.24 0.78 -10.85
N THR A 393 2.27 0.08 -11.43
CA THR A 393 2.52 -1.22 -12.05
C THR A 393 3.40 -1.02 -13.27
N PRO A 394 4.55 -1.72 -13.40
CA PRO A 394 5.40 -1.56 -14.58
C PRO A 394 4.65 -1.99 -15.84
N THR A 395 4.35 -1.04 -16.73
CA THR A 395 3.83 -1.30 -18.07
C THR A 395 4.82 -2.17 -18.85
N PRO A 396 4.40 -3.27 -19.49
CA PRO A 396 5.32 -4.07 -20.30
C PRO A 396 5.73 -3.27 -21.54
N PRO A 397 7.02 -3.10 -21.83
CA PRO A 397 7.46 -2.33 -22.99
C PRO A 397 7.12 -3.10 -24.28
N THR A 398 6.57 -2.37 -25.25
CA THR A 398 6.34 -2.83 -26.62
C THR A 398 7.66 -3.23 -27.27
N SER A 399 7.65 -4.36 -27.97
CA SER A 399 8.82 -5.04 -28.51
C SER A 399 9.50 -4.26 -29.65
N GLY A 400 10.61 -3.59 -29.34
CA GLY A 400 11.62 -3.14 -30.31
C GLY A 400 12.91 -3.96 -30.18
N ARG A 401 13.37 -4.58 -31.28
CA ARG A 401 14.57 -5.43 -31.35
C ARG A 401 15.88 -4.63 -31.17
N ARG A 402 16.82 -5.24 -30.42
CA ARG A 402 18.28 -4.98 -30.26
C ARG A 402 18.66 -3.75 -29.41
N ALA A 403 19.62 -3.77 -28.47
CA ALA A 403 20.56 -4.80 -28.00
C ALA A 403 21.00 -4.51 -26.55
N ARG A 404 20.99 -5.56 -25.72
CA ARG A 404 21.99 -5.94 -24.70
C ARG A 404 22.73 -4.82 -23.93
N ARG A 405 22.19 -4.44 -22.76
CA ARG A 405 22.98 -4.28 -21.52
C ARG A 405 22.14 -4.79 -20.34
N ARG A 406 22.73 -5.72 -19.61
CA ARG A 406 22.09 -6.69 -18.71
C ARG A 406 22.10 -6.13 -17.29
N GLY A 407 20.96 -6.15 -16.63
CA GLY A 407 20.80 -5.87 -15.20
C GLY A 407 19.34 -5.65 -14.83
N SER A 408 18.53 -6.71 -14.76
CA SER A 408 17.21 -6.65 -14.11
C SER A 408 16.67 -8.05 -13.76
N ASP A 409 16.23 -8.18 -12.52
CA ASP A 409 15.95 -9.39 -11.73
C ASP A 409 14.71 -10.22 -12.09
N LYS A 410 14.16 -10.13 -13.31
CA LYS A 410 12.93 -10.87 -13.65
C LYS A 410 13.14 -12.31 -14.15
N GLY A 411 14.38 -12.82 -14.07
CA GLY A 411 14.73 -14.19 -14.47
C GLY A 411 15.14 -15.13 -13.34
N ALA A 412 15.18 -14.66 -12.08
CA ALA A 412 15.71 -15.47 -10.98
C ALA A 412 14.74 -16.59 -10.54
N VAL A 413 13.44 -16.32 -10.50
CA VAL A 413 12.47 -17.26 -9.91
C VAL A 413 12.28 -18.52 -10.77
N THR A 414 12.31 -18.43 -12.10
CA THR A 414 12.18 -19.62 -12.97
C THR A 414 13.46 -20.46 -13.03
N LEU A 415 14.64 -19.84 -12.80
CA LEU A 415 15.91 -20.58 -12.74
C LEU A 415 16.10 -21.27 -11.37
N GLU A 416 15.65 -20.65 -10.29
CA GLU A 416 15.74 -21.23 -8.94
C GLU A 416 14.87 -22.48 -8.79
N PHE A 417 13.67 -22.51 -9.38
CA PHE A 417 12.83 -23.72 -9.38
C PHE A 417 13.44 -24.87 -10.22
N ALA A 418 14.10 -24.56 -11.33
CA ALA A 418 14.76 -25.57 -12.18
C ALA A 418 16.01 -26.17 -11.52
N ALA A 419 16.70 -25.41 -10.66
CA ALA A 419 17.88 -25.88 -9.93
C ALA A 419 17.54 -26.55 -8.59
N MET A 420 16.49 -26.09 -7.90
CA MET A 420 16.11 -26.62 -6.59
C MET A 420 15.44 -27.99 -6.69
N PHE A 421 14.66 -28.24 -7.75
CA PHE A 421 14.00 -29.53 -7.94
C PHE A 421 14.97 -30.73 -8.04
N PRO A 422 16.02 -30.71 -8.90
CA PRO A 422 17.00 -31.79 -8.93
C PRO A 422 17.81 -31.87 -7.63
N LEU A 423 18.08 -30.75 -6.96
CA LEU A 423 18.77 -30.75 -5.66
C LEU A 423 17.94 -31.47 -4.59
N ILE A 424 16.63 -31.22 -4.53
CA ILE A 424 15.72 -31.91 -3.59
C ILE A 424 15.69 -33.42 -3.89
N LEU A 425 15.66 -33.82 -5.16
CA LEU A 425 15.71 -35.24 -5.54
C LEU A 425 17.03 -35.90 -5.12
N VAL A 426 18.16 -35.19 -5.25
CA VAL A 426 19.46 -35.69 -4.76
C VAL A 426 19.46 -35.84 -3.25
N VAL A 427 18.94 -34.86 -2.50
CA VAL A 427 18.87 -34.94 -1.03
C VAL A 427 17.96 -36.09 -0.58
N LEU A 428 16.79 -36.26 -1.21
CA LEU A 428 15.89 -37.38 -0.90
C LEU A 428 16.54 -38.73 -1.21
N ALA A 429 17.27 -38.84 -2.32
CA ALA A 429 17.99 -40.06 -2.66
C ALA A 429 19.12 -40.36 -1.65
N LEU A 430 19.86 -39.35 -1.19
CA LEU A 430 20.88 -39.51 -0.14
C LEU A 430 20.26 -39.96 1.18
N MET A 431 19.13 -39.36 1.59
CA MET A 431 18.41 -39.79 2.79
C MET A 431 17.93 -41.24 2.68
N TRP A 432 17.36 -41.63 1.53
CA TRP A 432 16.95 -43.01 1.28
C TRP A 432 18.14 -43.97 1.32
N GLN A 433 19.28 -43.56 0.78
CA GLN A 433 20.49 -44.36 0.79
C GLN A 433 21.05 -44.59 2.21
N CYS A 434 20.98 -43.58 3.09
CA CYS A 434 21.33 -43.75 4.51
C CYS A 434 20.41 -44.76 5.21
N VAL A 435 19.11 -44.74 4.89
CA VAL A 435 18.15 -45.72 5.42
C VAL A 435 18.49 -47.12 4.94
N LEU A 436 18.77 -47.30 3.65
CA LEU A 436 19.17 -48.60 3.09
C LEU A 436 20.47 -49.12 3.70
N TYR A 437 21.46 -48.26 3.93
CA TYR A 437 22.70 -48.63 4.59
C TYR A 437 22.46 -49.12 6.03
N GLY A 438 21.67 -48.36 6.82
CA GLY A 438 21.31 -48.76 8.18
C GLY A 438 20.50 -50.06 8.24
N TYR A 439 19.58 -50.25 7.31
CA TYR A 439 18.81 -51.49 7.20
C TYR A 439 19.69 -52.69 6.81
N THR A 440 20.62 -52.51 5.87
CA THR A 440 21.58 -53.56 5.47
C THR A 440 22.49 -53.94 6.64
N TYR A 441 22.95 -52.97 7.43
CA TYR A 441 23.73 -53.24 8.65
C TYR A 441 22.96 -54.09 9.66
N SER A 442 21.68 -53.78 9.87
CA SER A 442 20.82 -54.58 10.75
C SER A 442 20.60 -56.00 10.21
N LEU A 443 20.46 -56.16 8.90
CA LEU A 443 20.28 -57.47 8.26
C LEU A 443 21.56 -58.32 8.37
N ALA A 444 22.73 -57.76 8.05
CA ALA A 444 24.01 -58.45 8.12
C ALA A 444 24.31 -58.93 9.55
N GLY A 445 24.03 -58.10 10.57
CA GLY A 445 24.20 -58.48 11.97
C GLY A 445 23.30 -59.65 12.39
N ASN A 446 22.00 -59.58 12.05
CA ASN A 446 21.06 -60.66 12.39
C ASN A 446 21.36 -61.97 11.63
N ALA A 447 21.80 -61.87 10.38
CA ALA A 447 22.25 -63.02 9.59
C ALA A 447 23.51 -63.65 10.17
N ALA A 448 24.47 -62.84 10.64
CA ALA A 448 25.69 -63.33 11.28
C ALA A 448 25.37 -64.05 12.60
N ASP A 449 24.48 -63.51 13.43
CA ASP A 449 24.04 -64.14 14.69
C ASP A 449 23.43 -65.53 14.44
N GLU A 450 22.53 -65.64 13.46
CA GLU A 450 21.88 -66.90 13.11
C GLU A 450 22.87 -67.91 12.51
N ALA A 451 23.78 -67.45 11.64
CA ALA A 451 24.84 -68.26 11.05
C ALA A 451 25.82 -68.79 12.13
N ALA A 452 26.21 -67.96 13.10
CA ALA A 452 27.09 -68.36 14.19
C ALA A 452 26.47 -69.46 15.06
N ARG A 453 25.17 -69.34 15.38
CA ARG A 453 24.44 -70.35 16.16
C ARG A 453 24.30 -71.67 15.43
N ALA A 454 23.90 -71.63 14.15
CA ALA A 454 23.75 -72.83 13.34
C ALA A 454 25.09 -73.54 13.06
N ALA A 455 26.15 -72.76 12.83
CA ALA A 455 27.50 -73.30 12.68
C ALA A 455 27.98 -73.99 13.97
N THR A 456 27.72 -73.39 15.14
CA THR A 456 28.07 -73.97 16.45
C THR A 456 27.33 -75.29 16.70
N SER A 457 26.04 -75.36 16.38
CA SER A 457 25.26 -76.60 16.57
C SER A 457 25.65 -77.70 15.58
N ALA A 458 25.98 -77.35 14.33
CA ALA A 458 26.45 -78.29 13.32
C ALA A 458 27.87 -78.82 13.62
N ALA A 459 28.76 -77.97 14.14
CA ALA A 459 30.08 -78.37 14.60
C ALA A 459 30.01 -79.39 15.75
N ALA A 460 29.02 -79.27 16.65
CA ALA A 460 28.80 -80.21 17.75
C ALA A 460 28.07 -81.51 17.34
N GLY A 461 27.44 -81.57 16.16
CA GLY A 461 26.52 -82.65 15.79
C GLY A 461 26.80 -83.33 14.45
N THR A 462 26.62 -82.61 13.33
CA THR A 462 26.55 -83.18 11.97
C THR A 462 27.87 -83.11 11.21
N GLY A 463 28.81 -82.24 11.62
CA GLY A 463 30.12 -82.05 10.98
C GLY A 463 30.13 -81.16 9.73
N ASP A 464 28.96 -80.75 9.20
CA ASP A 464 28.84 -79.81 8.07
C ASP A 464 28.57 -78.38 8.57
N MET A 465 29.60 -77.79 9.17
CA MET A 465 29.54 -76.43 9.72
C MET A 465 29.34 -75.37 8.62
N ALA A 466 29.98 -75.55 7.45
CA ALA A 466 29.92 -74.59 6.36
C ALA A 466 28.53 -74.55 5.71
N GLY A 467 27.91 -75.71 5.45
CA GLY A 467 26.57 -75.78 4.87
C GLY A 467 25.48 -75.24 5.82
N ALA A 468 25.59 -75.56 7.12
CA ALA A 468 24.68 -75.03 8.13
C ALA A 468 24.79 -73.51 8.30
N CYS A 469 26.02 -72.99 8.28
CA CYS A 469 26.32 -71.56 8.34
C CYS A 469 25.67 -70.78 7.18
N ASP A 470 25.92 -71.21 5.94
CA ASP A 470 25.40 -70.53 4.74
C ASP A 470 23.86 -70.60 4.68
N THR A 471 23.29 -71.78 4.94
CA THR A 471 21.82 -71.97 4.91
C THR A 471 21.11 -71.09 5.95
N ALA A 472 21.64 -71.05 7.17
CA ALA A 472 21.03 -70.28 8.26
C ALA A 472 21.19 -68.77 8.06
N GLY A 473 22.36 -68.32 7.62
CA GLY A 473 22.64 -66.92 7.35
C GLY A 473 21.80 -66.36 6.19
N ARG A 474 21.54 -67.15 5.14
CA ARG A 474 20.72 -66.73 3.99
C ARG A 474 19.21 -66.79 4.24
N LYS A 475 18.75 -67.61 5.19
CA LYS A 475 17.32 -67.93 5.39
C LYS A 475 16.39 -66.71 5.48
N ASN A 476 16.85 -65.63 6.11
CA ASN A 476 16.05 -64.43 6.36
C ASN A 476 16.49 -63.21 5.54
N LEU A 477 17.41 -63.38 4.58
CA LEU A 477 17.83 -62.28 3.72
C LEU A 477 16.78 -62.05 2.61
N PRO A 478 16.24 -60.82 2.46
CA PRO A 478 15.34 -60.49 1.37
C PRO A 478 16.03 -60.61 0.00
N GLY A 479 15.25 -60.76 -1.08
CA GLY A 479 15.76 -61.03 -2.43
C GLY A 479 16.89 -60.13 -2.92
N ALA A 480 16.89 -58.84 -2.57
CA ALA A 480 17.92 -57.88 -3.00
C ALA A 480 19.27 -57.99 -2.24
N TRP A 481 19.36 -58.85 -1.23
CA TRP A 481 20.55 -59.08 -0.40
C TRP A 481 21.00 -60.55 -0.42
N GLN A 482 20.45 -61.36 -1.33
CA GLN A 482 20.75 -62.81 -1.37
C GLN A 482 22.15 -63.14 -1.88
N ASP A 483 22.85 -62.19 -2.50
CA ASP A 483 24.24 -62.36 -2.96
C ASP A 483 25.27 -62.16 -1.83
N ALA A 484 24.85 -62.17 -0.56
CA ALA A 484 25.72 -62.05 0.61
C ALA A 484 26.83 -63.10 0.63
N GLU A 485 28.04 -62.72 1.05
CA GLU A 485 29.12 -63.65 1.34
C GLU A 485 29.12 -64.01 2.83
N ILE A 486 28.97 -65.29 3.14
CA ILE A 486 28.83 -65.78 4.51
C ILE A 486 29.95 -66.75 4.81
N THR A 487 30.75 -66.44 5.83
CA THR A 487 31.87 -67.28 6.26
C THR A 487 31.79 -67.55 7.75
N CYS A 488 31.91 -68.81 8.14
CA CYS A 488 32.03 -69.20 9.54
C CYS A 488 33.38 -69.84 9.79
N THR A 489 34.03 -69.46 10.89
CA THR A 489 35.33 -70.00 11.31
C THR A 489 35.29 -70.35 12.79
N GLU A 490 35.94 -71.45 13.16
CA GLU A 490 36.16 -71.78 14.56
C GLU A 490 37.39 -71.02 15.07
N ASN A 491 37.23 -70.31 16.19
CA ASN A 491 38.33 -69.59 16.83
C ASN A 491 38.32 -69.90 18.33
N GLY A 492 38.92 -71.03 18.69
CA GLY A 492 38.96 -71.52 20.07
C GLY A 492 37.57 -71.96 20.55
N PRO A 493 37.07 -71.50 21.71
CA PRO A 493 35.78 -71.89 22.27
C PRO A 493 34.58 -71.12 21.66
N VAL A 494 34.78 -70.42 20.53
CA VAL A 494 33.75 -69.60 19.88
C VAL A 494 33.78 -69.82 18.39
N THR A 495 32.62 -70.09 17.81
CA THR A 495 32.40 -70.06 16.36
C THR A 495 32.02 -68.66 15.94
N ARG A 496 32.80 -68.05 15.06
CA ARG A 496 32.56 -66.70 14.54
C ARG A 496 31.98 -66.78 13.14
N ALA A 497 30.86 -66.10 12.92
CA ALA A 497 30.29 -65.88 11.60
C ALA A 497 30.54 -64.44 11.15
N THR A 498 30.88 -64.30 9.88
CA THR A 498 31.03 -63.03 9.17
C THR A 498 30.10 -63.05 7.97
N VAL A 499 29.26 -62.02 7.85
CA VAL A 499 28.33 -61.83 6.73
C VAL A 499 28.65 -60.50 6.08
N ASP A 500 29.08 -60.53 4.83
CA ASP A 500 29.29 -59.33 4.01
C ASP A 500 28.15 -59.21 3.01
N VAL A 501 27.48 -58.05 2.98
CA VAL A 501 26.32 -57.83 2.12
C VAL A 501 26.39 -56.49 1.44
N ASP A 502 26.17 -56.50 0.13
CA ASP A 502 26.06 -55.28 -0.67
C ASP A 502 24.80 -54.49 -0.32
N VAL A 503 24.96 -53.16 -0.23
CA VAL A 503 23.83 -52.24 -0.05
C VAL A 503 23.23 -51.94 -1.43
N PRO A 504 21.97 -52.35 -1.69
CA PRO A 504 21.34 -52.07 -2.97
C PRO A 504 21.17 -50.57 -3.16
N LEU A 505 21.38 -50.10 -4.39
CA LEU A 505 21.19 -48.70 -4.74
C LEU A 505 19.82 -48.41 -5.32
N PHE A 506 19.38 -47.18 -5.10
CA PHE A 506 18.12 -46.66 -5.63
C PHE A 506 18.17 -46.33 -7.15
N PHE A 507 19.35 -46.18 -7.75
CA PHE A 507 19.49 -45.82 -9.17
C PHE A 507 20.06 -46.98 -10.02
N PRO A 508 19.34 -47.46 -11.04
CA PRO A 508 19.85 -48.50 -11.93
C PRO A 508 21.04 -48.01 -12.75
N GLY A 509 22.17 -48.74 -12.71
CA GLY A 509 23.35 -48.50 -13.55
C GLY A 509 24.57 -47.87 -12.86
N VAL A 510 24.46 -47.51 -11.58
CA VAL A 510 25.61 -47.08 -10.75
C VAL A 510 25.80 -48.15 -9.68
N ASN A 511 27.01 -48.69 -9.52
CA ASN A 511 27.36 -49.58 -8.40
C ASN A 511 28.69 -49.11 -7.78
N PRO A 512 28.67 -48.41 -6.63
CA PRO A 512 29.85 -47.92 -5.94
C PRO A 512 30.56 -49.02 -5.14
N GLY A 513 29.99 -50.23 -5.05
CA GLY A 513 30.57 -51.36 -4.30
C GLY A 513 30.52 -51.16 -2.79
N TRP A 514 29.44 -50.55 -2.27
CA TRP A 514 29.27 -50.39 -0.82
C TRP A 514 28.73 -51.67 -0.21
N SER A 515 29.57 -52.32 0.58
CA SER A 515 29.19 -53.50 1.36
C SER A 515 29.19 -53.19 2.85
N VAL A 516 28.41 -53.96 3.59
CA VAL A 516 28.32 -53.88 5.04
C VAL A 516 28.64 -55.25 5.63
N LYS A 517 29.59 -55.23 6.56
CA LYS A 517 30.06 -56.41 7.28
C LYS A 517 29.39 -56.54 8.64
N GLY A 518 28.65 -57.63 8.85
CA GLY A 518 28.16 -58.08 10.14
C GLY A 518 29.04 -59.20 10.70
N GLU A 519 29.35 -59.16 11.99
CA GLU A 519 30.11 -60.20 12.68
C GLU A 519 29.41 -60.61 13.98
N ALA A 520 29.36 -61.92 14.23
CA ALA A 520 28.76 -62.49 15.43
C ALA A 520 29.54 -63.72 15.90
N GLY A 521 29.42 -64.06 17.18
CA GLY A 521 30.08 -65.23 17.76
C GLY A 521 29.16 -65.99 18.72
N ALA A 522 29.22 -67.31 18.67
CA ALA A 522 28.52 -68.20 19.58
C ALA A 522 29.51 -69.18 20.24
N ALA A 523 29.40 -69.38 21.55
CA ALA A 523 30.31 -70.26 22.29
C ALA A 523 29.98 -71.74 22.03
N THR A 524 31.02 -72.56 21.81
CA THR A 524 30.89 -74.00 21.70
C THR A 524 30.76 -74.62 23.11
N GLU A 525 29.61 -75.22 23.41
CA GLU A 525 29.44 -75.98 24.65
C GLU A 525 30.15 -77.33 24.53
N ALA A 526 31.16 -77.56 25.36
CA ALA A 526 31.83 -78.85 25.45
C ALA A 526 30.86 -79.88 26.07
N VAL A 527 30.38 -80.81 25.26
CA VAL A 527 29.60 -81.97 25.73
C VAL A 527 30.52 -82.77 26.66
N ARG A 528 30.13 -82.86 27.94
CA ARG A 528 30.78 -83.73 28.94
C ARG A 528 30.17 -85.11 28.93
#